data_AF-A0A8J3J510-F1
#
_entry.id   AF-A0A8J3J510-F1
#
_cell.length_a   1.000
_cell.length_b   1.000
_cell.length_c   1.000
_cell.angle_alpha   90.00
_cell.angle_beta   90.00
_cell.angle_gamma   90.00
#
_symmetry.space_group_name_H-M   'P 1'
#
loop_
_entity.id
_entity.type
_entity.pdbx_description
1 polymer ?
#
loop_
_entity_poly.entity_id
_entity_poly.type
_entity_poly.pdbx_seq_one_letter_code
_entity_poly.pdbx_strand_id
1 'polypeptide(L)'
;MYLDEEDMLPYLLQDPRFQQEVNKEIRRLLPPPSTVPYTYTPLPIEGVVPPYHAPRHDLGEQPQASRSSFLPAIIGLLLLIVVGSVLGQWYSTATRPPIQQARPTPPYTLFGPPSITATFINQVLDRYHSPAVGKGQTLYDLGVKYGIDPVFALAFFMHESSFGTQGEATSTLALGNERCIPDRPCIDQDRGGYAQMYSWEDGFEQWYQLISGPVYKGSGRTTVDTIIPRYAPSADNNDEAAYIAAIKHAVSTWRTGTVIV
;
A
#
# COMPACT_ATOMS: atom_id res chain seq x y z
N MET A 1 45.58 2.38 -13.02
CA MET A 1 44.66 3.52 -12.84
C MET A 1 44.00 3.28 -11.49
N TYR A 2 44.60 3.82 -10.43
CA TYR A 2 44.03 3.74 -9.09
C TYR A 2 42.98 4.84 -8.99
N LEU A 3 41.77 4.51 -8.58
CA LEU A 3 40.75 5.49 -8.26
C LEU A 3 41.15 6.17 -6.96
N ASP A 4 41.03 7.50 -6.90
CA ASP A 4 41.30 8.27 -5.69
C ASP A 4 40.35 7.82 -4.56
N GLU A 5 40.78 7.93 -3.29
CA GLU A 5 40.02 7.41 -2.14
C GLU A 5 38.60 7.99 -2.03
N GLU A 6 38.38 9.21 -2.51
CA GLU A 6 37.06 9.84 -2.54
C GLU A 6 36.09 9.19 -3.55
N ASP A 7 36.61 8.63 -4.66
CA ASP A 7 35.82 7.93 -5.67
C ASP A 7 35.47 6.49 -5.26
N MET A 8 36.16 5.96 -4.25
CA MET A 8 35.92 4.63 -3.69
C MET A 8 34.87 4.63 -2.56
N LEU A 9 34.58 5.79 -1.98
CA LEU A 9 33.66 5.93 -0.84
C LEU A 9 32.25 5.38 -1.10
N PRO A 10 31.63 5.58 -2.28
CA PRO A 10 30.31 5.00 -2.58
C PRO A 10 30.32 3.48 -2.62
N TYR A 11 31.46 2.86 -2.97
CA TYR A 11 31.63 1.41 -3.04
C TYR A 11 31.97 0.81 -1.68
N LEU A 12 32.82 1.48 -0.90
CA LEU A 12 33.13 1.06 0.47
C LEU A 12 31.89 1.07 1.36
N LEU A 13 31.01 2.07 1.21
CA LEU A 13 29.72 2.11 1.91
C LEU A 13 28.76 0.99 1.50
N GLN A 14 29.04 0.24 0.43
CA GLN A 14 28.26 -0.93 0.02
C GLN A 14 28.91 -2.26 0.41
N ASP A 15 30.18 -2.29 0.86
CA ASP A 15 30.83 -3.51 1.35
C ASP A 15 30.32 -3.85 2.76
N PRO A 16 29.68 -5.02 2.97
CA PRO A 16 29.17 -5.43 4.27
C PRO A 16 30.25 -5.47 5.37
N ARG A 17 31.50 -5.76 5.02
CA ARG A 17 32.63 -5.80 5.97
C ARG A 17 33.05 -4.40 6.38
N PHE A 18 33.03 -3.45 5.46
CA PHE A 18 33.31 -2.04 5.77
C PHE A 18 32.21 -1.48 6.67
N GLN A 19 30.95 -1.77 6.35
CA GLN A 19 29.81 -1.41 7.21
C GLN A 19 29.91 -2.04 8.61
N GLN A 20 30.40 -3.27 8.72
CA GLN A 20 30.62 -3.93 10.01
C GLN A 20 31.68 -3.23 10.85
N GLU A 21 32.81 -2.82 10.27
CA GLU A 21 33.87 -2.10 11.00
C GLU A 21 33.46 -0.66 11.36
N VAL A 22 32.75 0.05 10.47
CA VAL A 22 32.17 1.37 10.80
C VAL A 22 31.18 1.27 11.96
N ASN A 23 30.28 0.27 11.94
CA ASN A 23 29.32 0.04 13.01
C ASN A 23 29.99 -0.33 14.35
N LYS A 24 31.13 -1.03 14.30
CA LYS A 24 31.93 -1.37 15.47
C LYS A 24 32.58 -0.13 16.08
N GLU A 25 33.12 0.78 15.27
CA GLU A 25 33.72 2.03 15.76
C GLU A 25 32.64 2.99 16.28
N ILE A 26 31.47 3.08 15.63
CA ILE A 26 30.32 3.84 16.14
C ILE A 26 29.89 3.33 17.53
N ARG A 27 29.82 2.00 17.73
CA ARG A 27 29.50 1.39 19.04
C ARG A 27 30.56 1.68 20.11
N ARG A 28 31.81 1.89 19.72
CA ARG A 28 32.89 2.27 20.63
C ARG A 28 32.77 3.72 21.09
N LEU A 29 32.23 4.59 20.23
CA LEU A 29 32.11 6.03 20.48
C LEU A 29 30.81 6.41 21.19
N LEU A 30 29.75 5.62 21.06
CA LEU A 30 28.49 5.87 21.75
C LEU A 30 28.52 5.36 23.20
N PRO A 31 27.99 6.12 24.17
CA PRO A 31 27.80 5.62 25.53
C PRO A 31 26.83 4.42 25.53
N PRO A 32 27.00 3.47 26.45
CA PRO A 32 26.09 2.34 26.55
C PRO A 32 24.65 2.82 26.79
N PRO A 33 23.65 2.12 26.23
CA PRO A 33 22.25 2.49 26.41
C PRO A 33 21.89 2.51 27.89
N SER A 34 21.19 3.58 28.29
CA SER A 34 20.72 3.79 29.65
C SER A 34 19.81 2.64 30.08
N THR A 35 20.13 1.96 31.18
CA THR A 35 19.37 0.81 31.70
C THR A 35 18.13 1.22 32.50
N VAL A 36 17.62 2.44 32.34
CA VAL A 36 16.45 2.93 33.08
C VAL A 36 15.21 2.20 32.56
N PRO A 37 14.51 1.41 33.40
CA PRO A 37 13.31 0.72 32.98
C PRO A 37 12.19 1.73 32.73
N TYR A 38 11.65 1.73 31.51
CA TYR A 38 10.41 2.43 31.20
C TYR A 38 9.26 1.70 31.91
N THR A 39 8.74 2.30 32.97
CA THR A 39 7.55 1.81 33.65
C THR A 39 6.32 2.29 32.88
N TYR A 40 5.77 1.40 32.04
CA TYR A 40 4.48 1.62 31.41
C TYR A 40 3.38 1.44 32.47
N THR A 41 2.68 2.52 32.80
CA THR A 41 1.48 2.44 33.63
C THR A 41 0.28 2.33 32.68
N PRO A 42 -0.36 1.16 32.53
CA PRO A 42 -1.53 1.04 31.67
C PRO A 42 -2.69 1.88 32.22
N LEU A 43 -3.38 2.58 31.33
CA LEU A 43 -4.62 3.29 31.67
C LEU A 43 -5.76 2.28 31.95
N PRO A 44 -6.72 2.61 32.83
CA PRO A 44 -7.84 1.73 33.13
C PRO A 44 -8.76 1.59 31.92
N ILE A 45 -8.96 0.36 31.45
CA ILE A 45 -9.96 -0.01 30.46
C ILE A 45 -11.28 -0.29 31.19
N GLU A 46 -12.14 0.73 31.30
CA GLU A 46 -13.56 0.55 31.65
C GLU A 46 -14.39 0.46 30.35
N GLY A 47 -15.03 -0.69 30.13
CA GLY A 47 -16.02 -0.85 29.06
C GLY A 47 -15.97 -2.23 28.39
N VAL A 48 -16.64 -3.21 28.99
CA VAL A 48 -16.91 -4.52 28.37
C VAL A 48 -17.89 -4.31 27.22
N VAL A 49 -17.42 -4.47 25.98
CA VAL A 49 -18.28 -4.51 24.78
C VAL A 49 -18.80 -5.95 24.62
N PRO A 50 -20.12 -6.20 24.57
CA PRO A 50 -20.66 -7.55 24.41
C PRO A 50 -20.36 -8.13 23.01
N PRO A 51 -20.33 -9.46 22.86
CA PRO A 51 -20.03 -10.12 21.59
C PRO A 51 -21.11 -9.86 20.54
N TYR A 52 -20.70 -9.42 19.35
CA TYR A 52 -21.57 -9.19 18.21
C TYR A 52 -21.94 -10.54 17.54
N HIS A 53 -23.22 -10.90 17.56
CA HIS A 53 -23.76 -12.03 16.79
C HIS A 53 -24.08 -11.58 15.36
N ALA A 54 -23.41 -12.17 14.37
CA ALA A 54 -23.71 -11.98 12.95
C ALA A 54 -25.05 -12.65 12.56
N PRO A 55 -25.91 -12.00 11.75
CA PRO A 55 -27.11 -12.64 11.22
C PRO A 55 -26.77 -13.70 10.17
N ARG A 56 -27.41 -14.87 10.29
CA ARG A 56 -27.37 -15.97 9.33
C ARG A 56 -28.32 -15.64 8.17
N HIS A 57 -27.80 -15.37 6.98
CA HIS A 57 -28.61 -15.21 5.77
C HIS A 57 -29.05 -16.57 5.23
N ASP A 58 -30.37 -16.74 5.16
CA ASP A 58 -31.09 -17.88 4.61
C ASP A 58 -31.11 -17.76 3.07
N LEU A 59 -30.61 -18.78 2.36
CA LEU A 59 -30.60 -18.83 0.90
C LEU A 59 -31.93 -19.40 0.41
N GLY A 60 -32.86 -18.51 0.07
CA GLY A 60 -34.11 -18.87 -0.60
C GLY A 60 -33.88 -19.35 -2.04
N GLU A 61 -34.38 -20.55 -2.34
CA GLU A 61 -34.41 -21.18 -3.66
C GLU A 61 -35.17 -20.34 -4.71
N GLN A 62 -34.61 -20.27 -5.92
CA GLN A 62 -35.29 -19.70 -7.09
C GLN A 62 -36.20 -20.72 -7.78
N PRO A 63 -37.39 -20.32 -8.26
CA PRO A 63 -38.29 -21.21 -8.98
C PRO A 63 -37.88 -21.37 -10.45
N GLN A 64 -37.86 -22.62 -10.91
CA GLN A 64 -37.68 -23.00 -12.32
C GLN A 64 -38.92 -22.63 -13.15
N ALA A 65 -38.71 -21.82 -14.19
CA ALA A 65 -39.74 -21.47 -15.17
C ALA A 65 -39.84 -22.54 -16.27
N SER A 66 -41.01 -23.16 -16.40
CA SER A 66 -41.34 -24.13 -17.44
C SER A 66 -41.69 -23.44 -18.77
N ARG A 67 -41.11 -23.93 -19.86
CA ARG A 67 -41.47 -23.59 -21.24
C ARG A 67 -42.88 -24.08 -21.61
N SER A 68 -43.64 -23.28 -22.35
CA SER A 68 -44.46 -23.80 -23.46
C SER A 68 -44.83 -22.70 -24.47
N SER A 69 -44.89 -23.16 -25.72
CA SER A 69 -44.93 -22.51 -27.03
C SER A 69 -46.16 -21.64 -27.30
N PHE A 70 -46.13 -20.77 -28.34
CA PHE A 70 -47.16 -20.61 -29.41
C PHE A 70 -46.77 -19.47 -30.37
N LEU A 71 -46.46 -19.82 -31.64
CA LEU A 71 -46.55 -18.95 -32.84
C LEU A 71 -47.94 -19.20 -33.44
N PRO A 72 -48.69 -18.20 -33.98
CA PRO A 72 -48.29 -17.53 -35.23
C PRO A 72 -48.78 -16.08 -35.42
N ALA A 73 -47.92 -15.15 -35.88
CA ALA A 73 -48.36 -13.89 -36.50
C ALA A 73 -47.24 -13.28 -37.37
N ILE A 74 -46.84 -13.99 -38.43
CA ILE A 74 -45.71 -13.64 -39.31
C ILE A 74 -46.03 -12.54 -40.35
N ILE A 75 -47.22 -11.96 -40.41
CA ILE A 75 -47.59 -11.06 -41.53
C ILE A 75 -47.77 -9.57 -41.13
N GLY A 76 -47.88 -9.25 -39.84
CA GLY A 76 -48.01 -7.86 -39.37
C GLY A 76 -46.70 -7.09 -39.15
N LEU A 77 -45.57 -7.79 -39.00
CA LEU A 77 -44.30 -7.17 -38.57
C LEU A 77 -43.45 -6.58 -39.72
N LEU A 78 -43.71 -6.97 -40.97
CA LEU A 78 -42.92 -6.49 -42.11
C LEU A 78 -43.36 -5.11 -42.64
N LEU A 79 -44.58 -4.64 -42.32
CA LEU A 79 -45.04 -3.30 -42.71
C LEU A 79 -44.65 -2.18 -41.71
N LEU A 80 -44.20 -2.52 -40.50
CA LEU A 80 -43.69 -1.54 -39.52
C LEU A 80 -42.18 -1.25 -39.66
N ILE A 81 -41.43 -2.11 -40.36
CA ILE A 81 -39.96 -1.97 -40.49
C ILE A 81 -39.57 -0.97 -41.58
N VAL A 82 -40.40 -0.76 -42.61
CA VAL A 82 -40.05 0.14 -43.72
C VAL A 82 -40.28 1.62 -43.38
N VAL A 83 -41.27 1.96 -42.55
CA VAL A 83 -41.55 3.37 -42.17
C VAL A 83 -40.57 3.88 -41.10
N GLY A 84 -40.11 3.04 -40.17
CA GLY A 84 -39.12 3.43 -39.16
C GLY A 84 -37.73 3.75 -39.72
N SER A 85 -37.40 3.20 -40.89
CA SER A 85 -36.07 3.33 -41.51
C SER A 85 -35.80 4.71 -42.13
N VAL A 86 -36.83 5.50 -42.43
CA VAL A 86 -36.67 6.84 -43.04
C VAL A 86 -36.63 7.97 -41.98
N LEU A 87 -37.18 7.74 -40.78
CA LEU A 87 -37.14 8.72 -39.68
C LEU A 87 -35.92 8.56 -38.75
N GLY A 88 -35.28 7.39 -38.72
CA GLY A 88 -34.10 7.13 -37.89
C GLY A 88 -32.80 7.78 -38.39
N GLN A 89 -32.74 8.21 -39.67
CA GLN A 89 -31.52 8.78 -40.26
C GLN A 89 -31.31 10.28 -39.97
N TRP A 90 -32.30 10.97 -39.39
CA TRP A 90 -32.18 12.40 -39.06
C TRP A 90 -31.78 12.68 -37.60
N TYR A 91 -31.80 11.67 -36.72
CA TYR A 91 -31.46 11.85 -35.30
C TYR A 91 -30.03 11.45 -34.91
N SER A 92 -29.22 10.90 -35.81
CA SER A 92 -27.83 10.49 -35.50
C SER A 92 -26.77 11.58 -35.66
N THR A 93 -27.18 12.86 -35.64
CA THR A 93 -26.27 14.00 -35.43
C THR A 93 -26.26 14.46 -33.96
N ALA A 94 -26.67 13.59 -33.03
CA ALA A 94 -26.32 13.78 -31.62
C ALA A 94 -24.79 13.65 -31.50
N THR A 95 -24.15 14.80 -31.33
CA THR A 95 -22.73 15.01 -31.06
C THR A 95 -22.14 13.86 -30.27
N ARG A 96 -21.29 13.06 -30.94
CA ARG A 96 -20.34 12.17 -30.27
C ARG A 96 -19.63 13.02 -29.21
N PRO A 97 -19.71 12.69 -27.91
CA PRO A 97 -18.89 13.37 -26.92
C PRO A 97 -17.43 13.28 -27.39
N PRO A 98 -16.63 14.34 -27.22
CA PRO A 98 -15.21 14.26 -27.54
C PRO A 98 -14.66 13.01 -26.88
N ILE A 99 -13.91 12.18 -27.61
CA ILE A 99 -13.10 11.14 -27.01
C ILE A 99 -12.26 11.86 -25.97
N GLN A 100 -12.61 11.72 -24.68
CA GLN A 100 -11.70 12.10 -23.62
C GLN A 100 -10.47 11.24 -23.84
N GLN A 101 -9.43 11.85 -24.39
CA GLN A 101 -8.10 11.25 -24.39
C GLN A 101 -7.88 10.77 -22.95
N ALA A 102 -7.71 9.47 -22.79
CA ALA A 102 -7.37 8.89 -21.50
C ALA A 102 -6.19 9.71 -20.98
N ARG A 103 -6.39 10.43 -19.87
CA ARG A 103 -5.27 11.11 -19.21
C ARG A 103 -4.20 10.03 -19.04
N PRO A 104 -2.95 10.25 -19.48
CA PRO A 104 -1.90 9.27 -19.24
C PRO A 104 -1.93 8.95 -17.75
N THR A 105 -2.11 7.67 -17.42
CA THR A 105 -2.13 7.21 -16.04
C THR A 105 -0.89 7.81 -15.38
N PRO A 106 -1.03 8.57 -14.28
CA PRO A 106 0.13 9.12 -13.61
C PRO A 106 1.13 7.98 -13.39
N PRO A 107 2.41 8.13 -13.77
CA PRO A 107 3.38 7.08 -13.53
C PRO A 107 3.29 6.68 -12.06
N TYR A 108 3.36 5.38 -11.76
CA TYR A 108 3.38 4.88 -10.38
C TYR A 108 4.76 5.12 -9.74
N THR A 109 5.28 6.34 -9.92
CA THR A 109 6.45 6.88 -9.24
C THR A 109 6.06 7.20 -7.81
N LEU A 110 6.84 6.70 -6.86
CA LEU A 110 6.64 6.98 -5.43
C LEU A 110 7.03 8.41 -5.09
N PHE A 111 7.98 8.96 -5.84
CA PHE A 111 8.58 10.27 -5.58
C PHE A 111 7.79 11.38 -6.23
N GLY A 112 7.34 12.34 -5.42
CA GLY A 112 6.47 13.43 -5.83
C GLY A 112 5.70 14.03 -4.66
N PRO A 113 4.92 15.10 -4.91
CA PRO A 113 4.08 15.70 -3.90
C PRO A 113 2.94 14.74 -3.49
N PRO A 114 2.34 14.93 -2.30
CA PRO A 114 1.18 14.15 -1.90
C PRO A 114 0.00 14.25 -2.86
N SER A 115 -0.62 13.10 -3.16
CA SER A 115 -1.83 13.02 -3.99
C SER A 115 -3.11 12.77 -3.19
N ILE A 116 -3.00 12.54 -1.89
CA ILE A 116 -4.11 12.37 -0.93
C ILE A 116 -3.86 13.21 0.33
N THR A 117 -4.89 13.49 1.11
CA THR A 117 -4.78 14.30 2.33
C THR A 117 -4.58 13.44 3.59
N ALA A 118 -4.04 14.02 4.66
CA ALA A 118 -3.96 13.38 5.98
C ALA A 118 -5.33 12.91 6.50
N THR A 119 -6.38 13.71 6.29
CA THR A 119 -7.76 13.33 6.66
C THR A 119 -8.22 12.09 5.91
N PHE A 120 -7.92 12.00 4.61
CA PHE A 120 -8.26 10.81 3.82
C PHE A 120 -7.49 9.57 4.31
N ILE A 121 -6.20 9.71 4.63
CA ILE A 121 -5.42 8.62 5.23
C ILE A 121 -6.09 8.11 6.51
N ASN A 122 -6.49 9.02 7.41
CA ASN A 122 -7.19 8.64 8.63
C ASN A 122 -8.54 7.94 8.36
N GLN A 123 -9.29 8.37 7.33
CA GLN A 123 -10.53 7.68 6.94
C GLN A 123 -10.26 6.24 6.49
N VAL A 124 -9.19 6.01 5.72
CA VAL A 124 -8.79 4.65 5.33
C VAL A 124 -8.39 3.83 6.55
N LEU A 125 -7.52 4.35 7.42
CA LEU A 125 -7.07 3.62 8.62
C LEU A 125 -8.24 3.26 9.55
N ASP A 126 -9.18 4.18 9.74
CA ASP A 126 -10.40 3.96 10.53
C ASP A 126 -11.31 2.90 9.92
N ARG A 127 -11.52 2.95 8.60
CA ARG A 127 -12.36 2.00 7.88
C ARG A 127 -11.88 0.55 8.04
N TYR A 128 -10.59 0.34 8.13
CA TYR A 128 -9.97 -0.99 8.26
C TYR A 128 -9.64 -1.37 9.71
N HIS A 129 -10.11 -0.59 10.70
CA HIS A 129 -9.86 -0.84 12.11
C HIS A 129 -8.36 -0.97 12.45
N SER A 130 -7.53 -0.15 11.79
CA SER A 130 -6.09 -0.16 11.99
C SER A 130 -5.72 0.23 13.43
N PRO A 131 -4.78 -0.43 14.10
CA PRO A 131 -4.21 0.09 15.36
C PRO A 131 -3.50 1.45 15.20
N ALA A 132 -3.29 1.91 13.96
CA ALA A 132 -2.72 3.21 13.66
C ALA A 132 -3.77 4.31 13.39
N VAL A 133 -5.06 4.11 13.70
CA VAL A 133 -6.10 5.16 13.60
C VAL A 133 -5.62 6.46 14.26
N GLY A 134 -5.88 7.59 13.59
CA GLY A 134 -5.53 8.93 14.07
C GLY A 134 -4.13 9.39 13.68
N LYS A 135 -3.27 8.50 13.17
CA LYS A 135 -1.86 8.80 12.84
C LYS A 135 -1.64 9.26 11.39
N GLY A 136 -2.72 9.47 10.62
CA GLY A 136 -2.66 9.86 9.22
C GLY A 136 -1.95 11.18 8.95
N GLN A 137 -1.95 12.12 9.90
CA GLN A 137 -1.16 13.35 9.79
C GLN A 137 0.34 13.08 9.79
N THR A 138 0.84 12.25 10.71
CA THR A 138 2.24 11.86 10.76
C THR A 138 2.66 11.14 9.47
N LEU A 139 1.85 10.19 8.99
CA LEU A 139 2.13 9.48 7.73
C LEU A 139 2.23 10.45 6.55
N TYR A 140 1.32 11.43 6.48
CA TYR A 140 1.34 12.48 5.46
C TYR A 140 2.58 13.37 5.56
N ASP A 141 2.89 13.88 6.75
CA ASP A 141 4.00 14.80 6.99
C ASP A 141 5.35 14.16 6.68
N LEU A 142 5.51 12.87 6.99
CA LEU A 142 6.67 12.09 6.60
C LEU A 142 6.77 11.93 5.08
N GLY A 143 5.65 11.69 4.39
CA GLY A 143 5.62 11.72 2.92
C GLY A 143 6.14 13.03 2.35
N VAL A 144 5.68 14.17 2.89
CA VAL A 144 6.18 15.50 2.53
C VAL A 144 7.67 15.63 2.82
N LYS A 145 8.12 15.26 4.03
CA LYS A 145 9.52 15.33 4.47
C LYS A 145 10.48 14.57 3.54
N TYR A 146 10.09 13.37 3.11
CA TYR A 146 10.93 12.50 2.28
C TYR A 146 10.70 12.67 0.77
N GLY A 147 9.77 13.54 0.37
CA GLY A 147 9.40 13.76 -1.04
C GLY A 147 8.77 12.52 -1.69
N ILE A 148 7.99 11.77 -0.91
CA ILE A 148 7.30 10.56 -1.33
C ILE A 148 5.79 10.79 -1.14
N ASP A 149 5.01 10.50 -2.17
CA ASP A 149 3.56 10.59 -2.12
C ASP A 149 3.00 9.56 -1.10
N PRO A 150 2.35 9.99 -0.01
CA PRO A 150 1.98 9.12 1.11
C PRO A 150 0.91 8.08 0.74
N VAL A 151 0.25 8.22 -0.42
CA VAL A 151 -0.64 7.17 -0.95
C VAL A 151 0.10 5.84 -1.12
N PHE A 152 1.41 5.87 -1.45
CA PHE A 152 2.19 4.65 -1.63
C PHE A 152 2.54 4.01 -0.29
N ALA A 153 2.95 4.78 0.72
CA ALA A 153 3.18 4.24 2.07
C ALA A 153 1.92 3.57 2.61
N LEU A 154 0.77 4.21 2.44
CA LEU A 154 -0.53 3.65 2.81
C LEU A 154 -0.83 2.34 2.04
N ALA A 155 -0.45 2.26 0.76
CA ALA A 155 -0.75 1.09 -0.08
C ALA A 155 0.12 -0.11 0.31
N PHE A 156 1.41 0.13 0.59
CA PHE A 156 2.29 -0.88 1.15
C PHE A 156 1.76 -1.35 2.50
N PHE A 157 1.35 -0.42 3.38
CA PHE A 157 0.81 -0.80 4.69
C PHE A 157 -0.43 -1.71 4.61
N MET A 158 -1.32 -1.43 3.65
CA MET A 158 -2.47 -2.29 3.34
C MET A 158 -2.00 -3.67 2.90
N HIS A 159 -1.08 -3.74 1.95
CA HIS A 159 -0.64 -4.99 1.35
C HIS A 159 0.13 -5.87 2.34
N GLU A 160 1.00 -5.27 3.14
CA GLU A 160 1.89 -5.99 4.06
C GLU A 160 1.17 -6.57 5.28
N SER A 161 0.15 -5.86 5.80
CA SER A 161 -0.40 -6.20 7.12
C SER A 161 -1.87 -5.83 7.32
N SER A 162 -2.58 -5.48 6.24
CA SER A 162 -3.94 -4.90 6.35
C SER A 162 -3.96 -3.75 7.36
N PHE A 163 -3.03 -2.81 7.18
CA PHE A 163 -2.84 -1.65 8.06
C PHE A 163 -2.49 -2.03 9.50
N GLY A 164 -1.62 -3.01 9.70
CA GLY A 164 -1.10 -3.39 11.02
C GLY A 164 -2.01 -4.30 11.83
N THR A 165 -3.11 -4.80 11.24
CA THR A 165 -4.03 -5.72 11.92
C THR A 165 -3.56 -7.17 11.86
N GLN A 166 -2.64 -7.49 10.96
CA GLN A 166 -2.19 -8.84 10.68
C GLN A 166 -0.66 -8.91 10.48
N GLY A 167 -0.13 -10.12 10.52
CA GLY A 167 1.28 -10.39 10.23
C GLY A 167 2.24 -9.78 11.26
N GLU A 168 3.49 -9.61 10.83
CA GLU A 168 4.60 -9.18 11.67
C GLU A 168 4.41 -7.77 12.26
N ALA A 169 3.71 -6.90 11.52
CA ALA A 169 3.39 -5.53 11.92
C ALA A 169 2.67 -5.44 13.29
N THR A 170 1.95 -6.49 13.69
CA THR A 170 1.29 -6.57 15.00
C THR A 170 2.27 -6.54 16.18
N SER A 171 3.53 -6.93 15.94
CA SER A 171 4.61 -6.96 16.94
C SER A 171 5.70 -5.93 16.63
N THR A 172 5.98 -5.66 15.36
CA THR A 172 7.05 -4.74 14.94
C THR A 172 6.63 -3.28 14.86
N LEU A 173 5.32 -2.98 14.77
CA LEU A 173 4.80 -1.62 14.56
C LEU A 173 5.36 -0.95 13.28
N ALA A 174 5.71 -1.76 12.28
CA ALA A 174 6.29 -1.32 11.01
C ALA A 174 5.30 -1.41 9.84
N LEU A 175 5.55 -0.61 8.79
CA LEU A 175 4.77 -0.67 7.55
C LEU A 175 5.12 -1.90 6.71
N GLY A 176 6.38 -2.33 6.79
CA GLY A 176 6.92 -3.47 6.10
C GLY A 176 7.46 -4.52 7.06
N ASN A 177 8.18 -5.46 6.45
CA ASN A 177 8.85 -6.55 7.13
C ASN A 177 10.37 -6.30 7.19
N GLU A 178 10.78 -5.14 7.70
CA GLU A 178 12.18 -4.76 7.81
C GLU A 178 12.97 -5.78 8.64
N ARG A 179 14.06 -6.30 8.05
CA ARG A 179 15.01 -7.17 8.75
C ARG A 179 15.75 -6.37 9.83
N CYS A 180 16.37 -7.09 10.76
CA CYS A 180 17.00 -6.47 11.93
C CYS A 180 17.91 -5.29 11.60
N ILE A 181 17.66 -4.17 12.28
CA ILE A 181 18.38 -2.90 12.15
C ILE A 181 19.28 -2.74 13.40
N PRO A 182 20.54 -2.29 13.27
CA PRO A 182 21.52 -2.32 14.36
C PRO A 182 21.14 -1.62 15.67
N ASP A 183 20.25 -0.63 15.63
CA ASP A 183 19.82 0.23 16.74
C ASP A 183 18.36 -0.05 17.19
N ARG A 184 17.76 -1.14 16.71
CA ARG A 184 16.41 -1.58 17.06
C ARG A 184 16.42 -2.96 17.72
N PRO A 185 15.44 -3.28 18.59
CA PRO A 185 15.23 -4.66 19.01
C PRO A 185 14.99 -5.56 17.77
N CYS A 186 15.67 -6.70 17.76
CA CYS A 186 15.56 -7.73 16.71
C CYS A 186 14.76 -8.89 17.28
N ILE A 187 13.48 -8.98 16.90
CA ILE A 187 12.53 -9.98 17.38
C ILE A 187 12.38 -11.12 16.37
N ASP A 188 11.80 -12.25 16.79
CA ASP A 188 11.44 -13.38 15.93
C ASP A 188 12.58 -13.89 15.03
N GLN A 189 13.74 -14.04 15.67
CA GLN A 189 15.00 -14.44 15.02
C GLN A 189 14.95 -15.85 14.42
N ASP A 190 14.12 -16.73 15.00
CA ASP A 190 13.83 -18.06 14.47
C ASP A 190 13.05 -18.01 13.13
N ARG A 191 12.44 -16.87 12.81
CA ARG A 191 11.69 -16.61 11.57
C ARG A 191 12.42 -15.63 10.63
N GLY A 192 13.73 -15.44 10.84
CA GLY A 192 14.60 -14.60 10.00
C GLY A 192 14.92 -13.23 10.60
N GLY A 193 14.32 -12.87 11.73
CA GLY A 193 14.63 -11.65 12.47
C GLY A 193 14.02 -10.40 11.85
N TYR A 194 13.27 -9.66 12.67
CA TYR A 194 12.59 -8.43 12.27
C TYR A 194 12.89 -7.30 13.24
N ALA A 195 13.04 -6.10 12.70
CA ALA A 195 13.24 -4.91 13.51
C ALA A 195 11.91 -4.48 14.14
N GLN A 196 11.89 -4.34 15.47
CA GLN A 196 10.76 -3.74 16.18
C GLN A 196 10.94 -2.22 16.29
N MET A 197 9.91 -1.49 15.91
CA MET A 197 9.81 -0.04 16.01
C MET A 197 9.22 0.33 17.37
N TYR A 198 9.55 1.53 17.86
CA TYR A 198 9.09 2.00 19.16
C TYR A 198 7.64 2.49 19.15
N SER A 199 7.12 2.82 17.97
CA SER A 199 5.75 3.27 17.73
C SER A 199 5.39 3.10 16.25
N TRP A 200 4.11 3.22 15.91
CA TRP A 200 3.68 3.27 14.51
C TRP A 200 4.34 4.43 13.75
N GLU A 201 4.39 5.63 14.33
CA GLU A 201 5.01 6.81 13.71
C GLU A 201 6.50 6.60 13.41
N ASP A 202 7.19 5.93 14.31
CA ASP A 202 8.58 5.54 14.14
C ASP A 202 8.75 4.50 13.02
N GLY A 203 7.85 3.51 12.93
CA GLY A 203 7.83 2.57 11.81
C GLY A 203 7.45 3.21 10.48
N PHE A 204 6.60 4.25 10.48
CA PHE A 204 6.28 5.03 9.29
C PHE A 204 7.55 5.70 8.77
N GLU A 205 8.28 6.38 9.66
CA GLU A 205 9.51 7.07 9.33
C GLU A 205 10.58 6.09 8.84
N GLN A 206 10.71 4.93 9.48
CA GLN A 206 11.66 3.90 9.07
C GLN A 206 11.41 3.43 7.63
N TRP A 207 10.14 3.22 7.25
CA TRP A 207 9.78 2.85 5.89
C TRP A 207 10.13 3.96 4.88
N TYR A 208 9.82 5.22 5.20
CA TYR A 208 10.18 6.34 4.33
C TYR A 208 11.70 6.50 4.18
N GLN A 209 12.48 6.29 5.25
CA GLN A 209 13.95 6.28 5.21
C GLN A 209 14.47 5.16 4.31
N LEU A 210 13.88 3.97 4.39
CA LEU A 210 14.24 2.85 3.55
C LEU A 210 14.02 3.17 2.06
N ILE A 211 12.80 3.61 1.70
CA ILE A 211 12.43 3.92 0.31
C ILE A 211 13.23 5.10 -0.25
N SER A 212 13.44 6.15 0.53
CA SER A 212 14.23 7.31 0.11
C SER A 212 15.75 7.07 0.12
N GLY A 213 16.20 5.98 0.74
CA GLY A 213 17.59 5.65 0.96
C GLY A 213 18.31 5.01 -0.24
N PRO A 214 19.54 4.51 -0.02
CA PRO A 214 20.41 3.99 -1.07
C PRO A 214 19.86 2.73 -1.76
N VAL A 215 19.06 1.92 -1.05
CA VAL A 215 18.55 0.65 -1.57
C VAL A 215 17.56 0.85 -2.71
N TYR A 216 16.69 1.87 -2.62
CA TYR A 216 15.64 2.11 -3.62
C TYR A 216 15.90 3.39 -4.41
N LYS A 217 15.65 4.57 -3.83
CA LYS A 217 15.86 5.83 -4.55
C LYS A 217 17.29 5.97 -5.06
N GLY A 218 18.28 5.70 -4.20
CA GLY A 218 19.71 5.83 -4.55
C GLY A 218 20.17 4.84 -5.62
N SER A 219 19.47 3.71 -5.79
CA SER A 219 19.73 2.74 -6.86
C SER A 219 18.89 2.98 -8.13
N GLY A 220 18.15 4.11 -8.19
CA GLY A 220 17.32 4.48 -9.33
C GLY A 220 15.95 3.79 -9.37
N ARG A 221 15.56 3.05 -8.33
CA ARG A 221 14.23 2.41 -8.22
C ARG A 221 13.21 3.42 -7.73
N THR A 222 12.48 4.00 -8.65
CA THR A 222 11.55 5.12 -8.37
C THR A 222 10.09 4.78 -8.54
N THR A 223 9.77 3.63 -9.12
CA THR A 223 8.40 3.21 -9.45
C THR A 223 8.03 1.92 -8.72
N VAL A 224 6.74 1.67 -8.54
CA VAL A 224 6.24 0.39 -7.99
C VAL A 224 6.83 -0.80 -8.74
N ASP A 225 6.85 -0.76 -10.08
CA ASP A 225 7.39 -1.82 -10.94
C ASP A 225 8.88 -2.10 -10.70
N THR A 226 9.66 -1.10 -10.31
CA THR A 226 11.10 -1.26 -10.07
C THR A 226 11.43 -1.52 -8.60
N ILE A 227 10.55 -1.15 -7.67
CA ILE A 227 10.74 -1.35 -6.24
C ILE A 227 10.34 -2.77 -5.82
N ILE A 228 9.17 -3.25 -6.25
CA ILE A 228 8.62 -4.53 -5.76
C ILE A 228 9.54 -5.73 -5.99
N PRO A 229 10.17 -5.92 -7.17
CA PRO A 229 11.08 -7.06 -7.38
C PRO A 229 12.30 -7.07 -6.44
N ARG A 230 12.62 -5.92 -5.83
CA ARG A 230 13.66 -5.82 -4.78
C ARG A 230 13.08 -5.91 -3.37
N TYR A 231 11.88 -5.38 -3.15
CA TYR A 231 11.23 -5.29 -1.85
C TYR A 231 10.65 -6.64 -1.40
N ALA A 232 9.97 -7.33 -2.30
CA ALA A 232 9.30 -8.61 -2.07
C ALA A 232 9.59 -9.54 -3.26
N PRO A 233 10.83 -10.06 -3.38
CA PRO A 233 11.22 -10.87 -4.52
C PRO A 233 10.51 -12.23 -4.50
N SER A 234 10.28 -12.78 -5.69
CA SER A 234 9.75 -14.14 -5.89
C SER A 234 10.63 -15.24 -5.30
N ALA A 235 11.93 -14.99 -5.12
CA ALA A 235 12.84 -15.89 -4.40
C ALA A 235 12.42 -16.15 -2.94
N ASP A 236 11.66 -15.22 -2.35
CA ASP A 236 11.09 -15.34 -1.00
C ASP A 236 9.63 -15.83 -1.03
N ASN A 237 9.19 -16.44 -2.15
CA ASN A 237 7.83 -16.93 -2.42
C ASN A 237 6.76 -15.84 -2.55
N ASN A 238 7.14 -14.62 -2.93
CA ASN A 238 6.20 -13.56 -3.28
C ASN A 238 5.71 -13.66 -4.73
N ASP A 239 4.49 -13.21 -4.99
CA ASP A 239 4.01 -12.92 -6.35
C ASP A 239 4.19 -11.44 -6.66
N GLU A 240 5.32 -11.10 -7.30
CA GLU A 240 5.67 -9.72 -7.64
C GLU A 240 4.60 -9.05 -8.51
N ALA A 241 4.00 -9.79 -9.45
CA ALA A 241 3.01 -9.24 -10.37
C ALA A 241 1.70 -8.93 -9.64
N ALA A 242 1.25 -9.82 -8.77
CA ALA A 242 0.07 -9.60 -7.94
C ALA A 242 0.29 -8.46 -6.95
N TYR A 243 1.47 -8.37 -6.33
CA TYR A 243 1.83 -7.26 -5.44
C TYR A 243 1.77 -5.93 -6.20
N ILE A 244 2.46 -5.81 -7.35
CA ILE A 244 2.45 -4.60 -8.19
C ILE A 244 1.01 -4.22 -8.55
N ALA A 245 0.18 -5.18 -8.97
CA ALA A 245 -1.22 -4.93 -9.32
C ALA A 245 -2.04 -4.42 -8.13
N ALA A 246 -1.87 -5.02 -6.94
CA ALA A 246 -2.57 -4.62 -5.73
C ALA A 246 -2.23 -3.18 -5.32
N ILE A 247 -0.95 -2.81 -5.31
CA ILE A 247 -0.52 -1.44 -4.98
C ILE A 247 -1.05 -0.44 -6.00
N LYS A 248 -0.93 -0.75 -7.30
CA LYS A 248 -1.42 0.13 -8.36
C LYS A 248 -2.92 0.35 -8.28
N HIS A 249 -3.67 -0.70 -7.95
CA HIS A 249 -5.11 -0.62 -7.76
C HIS A 249 -5.49 0.26 -6.56
N ALA A 250 -4.85 0.05 -5.41
CA ALA A 250 -5.06 0.86 -4.22
C ALA A 250 -4.77 2.35 -4.47
N VAL A 251 -3.59 2.64 -5.03
CA VAL A 251 -3.15 4.01 -5.35
C VAL A 251 -4.10 4.69 -6.32
N SER A 252 -4.49 4.02 -7.40
CA SER A 252 -5.44 4.58 -8.37
C SER A 252 -6.78 4.91 -7.73
N THR A 253 -7.29 4.02 -6.89
CA THR A 253 -8.59 4.19 -6.25
C THR A 253 -8.56 5.33 -5.24
N TRP A 254 -7.55 5.36 -4.36
CA TRP A 254 -7.43 6.38 -3.32
C TRP A 254 -7.15 7.78 -3.86
N ARG A 255 -6.45 7.91 -4.99
CA ARG A 255 -6.28 9.20 -5.69
C ARG A 255 -7.60 9.80 -6.19
N THR A 256 -8.66 9.00 -6.30
CA THR A 256 -10.01 9.50 -6.61
C THR A 256 -10.81 9.90 -5.37
N GLY A 257 -10.27 9.72 -4.15
CA GLY A 257 -10.98 9.92 -2.89
C GLY A 257 -11.93 8.78 -2.52
N THR A 258 -11.82 7.63 -3.19
CA THR A 258 -12.66 6.45 -2.92
C THR A 258 -11.96 5.53 -1.92
N VAL A 259 -12.61 5.12 -0.83
CA VAL A 259 -12.08 4.09 0.09
C VAL A 259 -12.51 2.70 -0.42
N ILE A 260 -11.57 1.77 -0.53
CA ILE A 260 -11.84 0.37 -0.92
C ILE A 260 -12.46 -0.36 0.28
N VAL A 261 -13.38 -1.30 0.04
CA VAL A 261 -14.03 -2.14 1.06
C VAL A 261 -13.82 -3.61 0.72
#